data_AF-A0A834C5Z8-F1
#
_entry.id   AF-A0A834C5Z8-F1
#
_cell.length_a   1.000
_cell.length_b   1.000
_cell.length_c   1.000
_cell.angle_alpha   90.00
_cell.angle_beta   90.00
_cell.angle_gamma   90.00
#
_symmetry.space_group_name_H-M   'P 1'
#
loop_
_entity.id
_entity.type
_entity.pdbx_description
1 polymer ?
#
loop_
_entity_poly.entity_id
_entity_poly.type
_entity_poly.pdbx_seq_one_letter_code
_entity_poly.pdbx_strand_id
1 'polypeptide(L)'
;MQEPPPTVKGTVDEERILKTLPGISIIILGMATSWVLSMQAHDSSFLPDFKRKYFTEHVPCDKIGIFQKRLLKLSDKINKRNEGMDLPYTYLDPTLVENSVSI
;
A
#
# COMPACT_ATOMS: atom_id res chain seq x y z
N MET A 1 -1.60 16.90 -16.18
CA MET A 1 -2.67 17.81 -16.61
C MET A 1 -2.17 18.56 -17.83
N GLN A 2 -2.99 18.70 -18.87
CA GLN A 2 -2.60 19.34 -20.14
C GLN A 2 -3.11 20.78 -20.28
N GLU A 3 -4.12 21.17 -19.50
CA GLU A 3 -4.70 22.51 -19.47
C GLU A 3 -4.46 23.16 -18.10
N PRO A 4 -4.41 24.52 -18.02
CA PRO A 4 -4.29 25.20 -16.75
C PRO A 4 -5.56 25.03 -15.91
N PRO A 5 -5.45 25.17 -14.57
CA PRO A 5 -6.62 25.15 -13.69
C PRO A 5 -7.66 26.20 -14.12
N PRO A 6 -8.96 25.88 -14.07
CA PRO A 6 -10.01 26.84 -14.40
C PRO A 6 -10.03 27.99 -13.39
N THR A 7 -10.14 29.21 -13.88
CA THR A 7 -10.14 30.43 -13.06
C THR A 7 -11.55 30.94 -12.75
N VAL A 8 -12.58 30.42 -13.44
CA VAL A 8 -13.97 30.86 -13.31
C VAL A 8 -14.88 29.63 -13.14
N LYS A 9 -15.75 29.68 -12.12
CA LYS A 9 -16.73 28.61 -11.85
C LYS A 9 -17.76 28.49 -12.97
N GLY A 10 -18.27 27.29 -13.21
CA GLY A 10 -19.33 27.03 -14.20
C GLY A 10 -18.88 27.08 -15.68
N THR A 11 -17.57 27.16 -15.95
CA THR A 11 -17.00 27.26 -17.31
C THR A 11 -16.38 25.95 -17.81
N VAL A 12 -16.59 24.84 -17.09
CA VAL A 12 -16.00 23.53 -17.39
C VAL A 12 -17.10 22.60 -17.88
N ASP A 13 -16.88 21.99 -19.03
CA ASP A 13 -17.68 20.92 -19.62
C ASP A 13 -16.87 19.62 -19.70
N GLU A 14 -17.52 18.54 -20.14
CA GLU A 14 -16.88 17.22 -20.24
C GLU A 14 -15.72 17.20 -21.25
N GLU A 15 -15.86 17.90 -22.38
CA GLU A 15 -14.82 18.00 -23.40
C GLU A 15 -13.55 18.63 -22.83
N ARG A 16 -13.68 19.74 -22.07
CA ARG A 16 -12.56 20.38 -21.39
C ARG A 16 -11.93 19.46 -20.35
N ILE A 17 -12.71 18.65 -19.62
CA ILE A 17 -12.17 17.66 -18.69
C ILE A 17 -11.29 16.63 -19.43
N LEU A 18 -11.82 16.03 -20.50
CA LEU A 18 -11.10 15.04 -21.31
C LEU A 18 -9.81 15.62 -21.90
N LYS A 19 -9.85 16.87 -22.36
CA LYS A 19 -8.68 17.59 -22.86
C LYS A 19 -7.64 17.86 -21.76
N THR A 20 -8.07 18.04 -20.51
CA THR A 20 -7.19 18.32 -19.37
C THR A 20 -6.45 17.07 -18.87
N LEU A 21 -7.07 15.89 -19.02
CA LEU A 21 -6.49 14.61 -18.59
C LEU A 21 -5.18 14.29 -19.34
N PRO A 22 -4.28 13.45 -18.79
CA PRO A 22 -3.06 13.06 -19.48
C PRO A 22 -3.35 12.30 -20.79
N GLY A 23 -2.46 12.43 -21.78
CA GLY A 23 -2.58 11.68 -23.03
C GLY A 23 -2.39 10.18 -22.82
N ILE A 24 -2.86 9.37 -23.77
CA ILE A 24 -2.87 7.90 -23.68
C ILE A 24 -1.49 7.33 -23.32
N SER A 25 -0.41 7.83 -23.94
CA SER A 25 0.95 7.36 -23.66
C SER A 25 1.37 7.57 -22.19
N ILE A 26 1.00 8.71 -21.60
CA ILE A 26 1.29 9.02 -20.18
C ILE A 26 0.41 8.18 -19.26
N ILE A 27 -0.85 7.95 -19.62
CA ILE A 27 -1.75 7.07 -18.88
C ILE A 27 -1.18 5.64 -18.84
N ILE A 28 -0.77 5.09 -19.99
CA ILE A 28 -0.17 3.75 -20.09
C ILE A 28 1.08 3.66 -19.22
N LEU A 29 1.99 4.64 -19.33
CA LEU A 29 3.21 4.66 -18.53
C LEU A 29 2.89 4.72 -17.03
N GLY A 30 1.99 5.61 -16.62
CA GLY A 30 1.58 5.76 -15.22
C GLY A 30 0.93 4.49 -14.65
N MET A 31 0.07 3.83 -15.43
CA MET A 31 -0.54 2.55 -15.03
C MET A 31 0.50 1.44 -14.91
N ALA A 32 1.40 1.30 -15.89
CA ALA A 32 2.46 0.30 -15.86
C ALA A 32 3.40 0.52 -14.67
N THR A 33 3.83 1.76 -14.42
CA THR A 33 4.66 2.12 -13.27
C THR A 33 3.93 1.83 -11.96
N SER A 34 2.67 2.24 -11.81
CA SER A 34 1.89 1.98 -10.60
C SER A 34 1.70 0.48 -10.36
N TRP A 35 1.45 -0.29 -11.42
CA TRP A 35 1.35 -1.73 -11.35
C TRP A 35 2.64 -2.35 -10.84
N VAL A 36 3.77 -2.08 -11.50
CA VAL A 36 5.08 -2.64 -11.12
C VAL A 36 5.45 -2.28 -9.69
N LEU A 37 5.29 -1.02 -9.28
CA LEU A 37 5.64 -0.56 -7.93
C LEU A 37 4.66 -1.03 -6.84
N SER A 38 3.48 -1.52 -7.21
CA SER A 38 2.51 -2.11 -6.26
C SER A 38 2.63 -3.63 -6.16
N MET A 39 3.44 -4.25 -7.01
CA MET A 39 3.65 -5.70 -6.95
C MET A 39 4.51 -6.06 -5.76
N GLN A 40 4.16 -7.17 -5.13
CA GLN A 40 4.99 -7.75 -4.09
C GLN A 40 6.11 -8.58 -4.69
N ALA A 41 7.34 -8.42 -4.19
CA ALA A 41 8.47 -9.24 -4.61
C ALA A 41 8.30 -10.71 -4.18
N HIS A 42 8.89 -11.63 -4.94
CA HIS A 42 8.79 -13.05 -4.63
C HIS A 42 9.50 -13.43 -3.31
N ASP A 43 10.53 -12.67 -2.93
CA ASP A 43 11.35 -12.87 -1.74
C ASP A 43 10.95 -11.95 -0.57
N SER A 44 9.77 -11.32 -0.63
CA SER A 44 9.29 -10.41 0.40
C SER A 44 9.29 -11.03 1.80
N SER A 45 9.67 -10.20 2.78
CA SER A 45 9.69 -10.54 4.20
C SER A 45 8.80 -9.57 4.96
N PHE A 46 7.66 -10.05 5.43
CA PHE A 46 6.66 -9.26 6.14
C PHE A 46 7.04 -8.97 7.58
N LEU A 47 6.42 -7.94 8.19
CA LEU A 47 6.66 -7.54 9.57
C LEU A 47 6.54 -8.66 10.61
N PRO A 48 5.57 -9.60 10.52
CA PRO A 48 5.51 -10.73 11.43
C PRO A 48 6.62 -11.77 11.20
N ASP A 49 7.22 -11.79 10.02
CA ASP A 49 8.17 -12.80 9.57
C ASP A 49 9.62 -12.40 9.90
N PHE A 50 10.07 -12.77 11.10
CA PHE A 50 11.48 -12.70 11.50
C PHE A 50 12.23 -13.96 11.07
N LYS A 51 12.42 -14.14 9.75
CA LYS A 51 13.09 -15.34 9.18
C LYS A 51 14.57 -15.43 9.58
N ARG A 52 15.26 -14.29 9.67
CA ARG A 52 16.69 -14.23 10.04
C ARG A 52 16.86 -14.11 11.56
N LYS A 53 17.51 -15.10 12.17
CA LYS A 53 17.81 -15.13 13.61
C LYS A 53 19.16 -14.47 13.89
N TYR A 54 19.17 -13.14 13.96
CA TYR A 54 20.35 -12.39 14.37
C TYR A 54 20.56 -12.42 15.88
N PHE A 55 19.46 -12.36 16.63
CA PHE A 55 19.46 -12.49 18.08
C PHE A 55 19.28 -13.96 18.45
N THR A 56 20.07 -14.41 19.41
CA THR A 56 19.97 -15.76 19.99
C THR A 56 19.77 -15.71 21.51
N GLU A 57 19.95 -14.53 22.09
CA GLU A 57 19.73 -14.27 23.50
C GLU A 57 18.24 -14.34 23.83
N HIS A 58 17.94 -14.85 25.03
CA HIS A 58 16.58 -15.10 25.48
C HIS A 58 15.69 -13.85 25.45
N VAL A 59 16.19 -12.74 26.02
CA VAL A 59 15.40 -11.51 26.18
C VAL A 59 14.98 -10.90 24.83
N PRO A 60 15.88 -10.65 23.86
CA PRO A 60 15.48 -10.20 22.52
C PRO A 60 14.50 -11.16 21.83
N CYS A 61 14.74 -12.47 21.91
CA CYS A 61 13.86 -13.47 21.30
C CYS A 61 12.43 -13.41 21.87
N ASP A 62 12.28 -13.27 23.19
CA ASP A 62 10.98 -13.09 23.83
C ASP A 62 10.27 -11.82 23.36
N LYS A 63 11.01 -10.70 23.25
CA LYS A 63 10.45 -9.42 22.80
C LYS A 63 9.98 -9.51 21.35
N ILE A 64 10.73 -10.18 20.48
CA ILE A 64 10.32 -10.46 19.09
C ILE A 64 9.03 -11.29 19.10
N GLY A 65 8.96 -12.35 19.89
CA GLY A 65 7.74 -13.17 19.98
C GLY A 65 6.51 -12.40 20.48
N ILE A 66 6.68 -11.48 21.45
CA ILE A 66 5.60 -10.59 21.90
C ILE A 66 5.19 -9.63 20.78
N PHE A 67 6.15 -9.05 20.05
CA PHE A 67 5.89 -8.15 18.95
C PHE A 67 5.10 -8.84 17.83
N GLN A 68 5.53 -10.04 17.40
CA GLN A 68 4.82 -10.86 16.40
C GLN A 68 3.37 -11.14 16.81
N LYS A 69 3.14 -11.56 18.06
CA LYS A 69 1.77 -11.81 18.57
C LYS A 69 0.89 -10.55 18.54
N ARG A 70 1.47 -9.38 18.84
CA ARG A 70 0.74 -8.10 18.79
C ARG A 70 0.38 -7.72 17.36
N LEU A 71 1.28 -7.95 16.40
CA LEU A 71 1.02 -7.71 14.97
C LEU A 71 -0.11 -8.60 14.45
N LEU A 72 -0.10 -9.90 14.75
CA LEU A 72 -1.17 -10.80 14.34
C LEU A 72 -2.53 -10.40 14.94
N LYS A 73 -2.55 -10.04 16.23
CA LYS A 73 -3.76 -9.51 16.88
C LYS A 73 -4.25 -8.20 16.23
N LEU A 74 -3.35 -7.38 15.72
CA LEU A 74 -3.70 -6.16 14.99
C LEU A 74 -4.29 -6.49 13.62
N SER A 75 -3.70 -7.43 12.87
CA SER A 75 -4.26 -7.93 11.61
C SER A 75 -5.70 -8.44 11.80
N ASP A 76 -5.95 -9.27 12.82
CA ASP A 76 -7.31 -9.75 13.13
C ASP A 76 -8.31 -8.62 13.38
N LYS A 77 -7.90 -7.56 14.08
CA LYS A 77 -8.74 -6.38 14.31
C LYS A 77 -9.00 -5.61 13.01
N ILE A 78 -7.99 -5.49 12.15
CA ILE A 78 -8.11 -4.83 10.84
C ILE A 78 -9.09 -5.61 9.96
N ASN A 79 -8.95 -6.93 9.90
CA ASN A 79 -9.83 -7.81 9.14
C ASN A 79 -11.28 -7.72 9.63
N LYS A 80 -11.51 -7.83 10.93
CA LYS A 80 -12.85 -7.65 11.52
C LYS A 80 -13.44 -6.27 11.26
N ARG A 81 -12.62 -5.22 11.28
CA ARG A 81 -13.08 -3.86 10.96
C ARG A 81 -13.43 -3.74 9.47
N ASN A 82 -12.71 -4.42 8.59
CA ASN A 82 -12.93 -4.40 7.15
C ASN A 82 -14.10 -5.32 6.71
N GLU A 83 -14.55 -6.24 7.55
CA GLU A 83 -15.72 -7.09 7.27
C GLU A 83 -16.96 -6.25 6.96
N GLY A 84 -17.58 -6.49 5.82
CA GLY A 84 -18.80 -5.80 5.39
C GLY A 84 -18.60 -4.36 4.89
N MET A 85 -17.36 -3.88 4.74
CA MET A 85 -17.09 -2.59 4.11
C MET A 85 -17.04 -2.72 2.58
N ASP A 86 -17.68 -1.79 1.87
CA ASP A 86 -17.62 -1.72 0.41
C ASP A 86 -16.19 -1.45 -0.11
N LEU A 87 -15.38 -0.74 0.68
CA LEU A 87 -13.99 -0.42 0.37
C LEU A 87 -13.10 -0.68 1.61
N PRO A 88 -12.58 -1.90 1.78
CA PRO A 88 -11.74 -2.25 2.93
C PRO A 88 -10.36 -1.59 2.84
N TYR A 89 -9.82 -1.18 3.98
CA TYR A 89 -8.46 -0.62 4.05
C TYR A 89 -7.46 -1.69 4.51
N THR A 90 -6.67 -2.21 3.59
CA THR A 90 -5.75 -3.35 3.82
C THR A 90 -4.28 -2.97 3.84
N TYR A 91 -3.91 -1.77 3.37
CA TYR A 91 -2.50 -1.40 3.15
C TYR A 91 -1.60 -1.43 4.41
N LEU A 92 -2.19 -1.31 5.60
CA LEU A 92 -1.46 -1.40 6.88
C LEU A 92 -1.76 -2.68 7.66
N ASP A 93 -2.32 -3.70 7.01
CA ASP A 93 -2.35 -5.04 7.62
C ASP A 93 -0.90 -5.51 7.81
N PRO A 94 -0.46 -5.82 9.05
CA PRO A 94 0.90 -6.29 9.29
C PRO A 94 1.31 -7.48 8.42
N THR A 95 0.37 -8.32 8.00
CA THR A 95 0.63 -9.47 7.13
C THR A 95 0.92 -9.09 5.67
N LEU A 96 0.68 -7.83 5.29
CA LEU A 96 0.93 -7.28 3.96
C LEU A 96 2.08 -6.25 3.93
N VAL A 97 2.53 -5.77 5.09
CA VAL A 97 3.61 -4.77 5.19
C VAL A 97 4.97 -5.46 5.28
N GLU A 98 5.89 -5.09 4.38
CA GLU A 98 7.28 -5.57 4.38
C GLU A 98 8.13 -4.92 5.47
N ASN A 99 9.16 -5.62 5.92
CA ASN A 99 10.11 -5.13 6.93
C ASN A 99 10.95 -3.93 6.44
N SER A 100 11.12 -3.78 5.13
CA SER A 100 12.01 -2.79 4.51
C SER A 100 11.46 -2.34 3.16
N VAL A 101 12.06 -1.27 2.61
CA VAL A 101 11.81 -0.83 1.22
C VAL A 101 12.68 -1.67 0.29
N SER A 102 12.03 -2.47 -0.56
CA SER A 102 12.63 -3.51 -1.41
C SER A 102 12.20 -3.42 -2.89
N ILE A 103 11.32 -2.48 -3.22
CA ILE A 103 10.81 -2.20 -4.57
C ILE A 103 10.86 -0.69 -4.87
#